data_AF-A0A2C9KIQ1-F1
#
_entry.id   AF-A0A2C9KIQ1-F1
#
_cell.length_a   1.000
_cell.length_b   1.000
_cell.length_c   1.000
_cell.angle_alpha   90.00
_cell.angle_beta   90.00
_cell.angle_gamma   90.00
#
_symmetry.space_group_name_H-M   'P 1'
#
loop_
_entity.id
_entity.type
_entity.pdbx_description
1 polymer ?
#
loop_
_entity_poly.entity_id
_entity_poly.type
_entity_poly.pdbx_seq_one_letter_code
_entity_poly.pdbx_strand_id
1 'polypeptide(L)'
;DLIGSTVQSLTSLLTLPTGCGEQSLVKFTPNIHIGRYLKATNQLSEELNKKIIDLLNNGYQRQLTYKRYDNGFSAFGNYDISSSTWLTALVVTSFAEAQEFIFVDKEIILKASMLLIDRQNIDGSFNEFGKVLDRNIQGTTAGPALTAFVLVALLKAKELADVQVLFDINRIEVFLFC
;
A
#
# COMPACT_ATOMS: atom_id res chain seq x y z
N ASP A 1 28.54 19.85 7.61
CA ASP A 1 28.30 18.81 6.61
C ASP A 1 26.80 18.70 6.38
N LEU A 2 26.31 19.19 5.23
CA LEU A 2 24.87 19.38 4.98
C LEU A 2 24.12 18.04 4.81
N ILE A 3 24.82 17.03 4.29
CA ILE A 3 24.28 15.70 4.01
C ILE A 3 24.10 14.88 5.29
N GLY A 4 25.03 15.01 6.26
CA GLY A 4 24.93 14.33 7.56
C GLY A 4 23.70 14.77 8.36
N SER A 5 23.35 16.06 8.32
CA SER A 5 22.12 16.57 8.94
C SER A 5 20.85 16.03 8.28
N THR A 6 20.84 15.85 6.96
CA THR A 6 19.67 15.34 6.22
C THR A 6 19.39 13.87 6.52
N VAL A 7 20.43 13.02 6.60
CA VAL A 7 20.27 11.61 6.99
C VAL A 7 19.72 11.49 8.41
N GLN A 8 20.21 12.31 9.33
CA GLN A 8 19.75 12.29 10.72
C GLN A 8 18.29 12.78 10.84
N SER A 9 17.89 13.79 10.06
CA SER A 9 16.48 14.18 9.94
C SER A 9 15.61 13.09 9.33
N LEU A 10 16.05 12.40 8.26
CA LEU A 10 15.28 11.33 7.62
C LEU A 10 15.12 10.10 8.51
N THR A 11 16.17 9.72 9.25
CA THR A 11 16.11 8.59 10.18
C THR A 11 15.23 8.86 11.40
N SER A 12 14.99 10.13 11.74
CA SER A 12 14.01 10.54 12.76
C SER A 12 12.55 10.33 12.31
N LEU A 13 12.31 10.21 10.99
CA LEU A 13 11.00 9.93 10.41
C LEU A 13 10.71 8.42 10.33
N LEU A 14 11.68 7.56 10.66
CA LEU A 14 11.43 6.12 10.79
C LEU A 14 10.51 5.87 11.96
N THR A 15 9.35 5.31 11.68
CA THR A 15 8.26 5.19 12.67
C THR A 15 7.72 3.77 12.73
N LEU A 16 7.40 3.33 13.96
CA LEU A 16 6.75 2.05 14.18
C LEU A 16 5.29 2.12 13.69
N PRO A 17 4.89 1.23 12.76
CA PRO A 17 3.51 1.15 12.29
C PRO A 17 2.55 0.79 13.44
N THR A 18 1.71 1.73 13.83
CA THR A 18 0.81 1.64 14.98
C THR A 18 -0.49 2.38 14.73
N GLY A 19 -1.56 2.01 15.44
CA GLY A 19 -2.91 2.54 15.24
C GLY A 19 -3.81 1.54 14.51
N CYS A 20 -4.96 1.99 13.99
CA CYS A 20 -5.83 1.17 13.14
C CYS A 20 -5.16 0.84 11.80
N GLY A 21 -5.80 0.02 10.95
CA GLY A 21 -5.24 -0.40 9.67
C GLY A 21 -4.81 0.75 8.75
N GLU A 22 -5.51 1.88 8.79
CA GLU A 22 -5.14 3.08 8.02
C GLU A 22 -3.89 3.75 8.60
N GLN A 23 -3.91 4.05 9.89
CA GLN A 23 -2.82 4.75 10.58
C GLN A 23 -1.53 3.92 10.60
N SER A 24 -1.67 2.60 10.73
CA SER A 24 -0.56 1.66 10.67
C SER A 24 0.12 1.74 9.31
N LEU A 25 -0.66 1.66 8.23
CA LEU A 25 -0.12 1.61 6.87
C LEU A 25 0.49 2.94 6.41
N VAL A 26 -0.04 4.06 6.90
CA VAL A 26 0.49 5.42 6.62
C VAL A 26 1.84 5.65 7.29
N LYS A 27 2.12 4.99 8.41
CA LYS A 27 3.45 4.97 9.04
C LYS A 27 4.37 3.93 8.42
N PHE A 28 3.82 2.84 7.88
CA PHE A 28 4.57 1.78 7.21
C PHE A 28 5.23 2.26 5.91
N THR A 29 4.46 2.92 5.05
CA THR A 29 4.88 3.28 3.69
C THR A 29 6.12 4.21 3.65
N PRO A 30 6.22 5.25 4.49
CA PRO A 30 7.42 6.10 4.56
C PRO A 30 8.72 5.34 4.87
N ASN A 31 8.67 4.27 5.69
CA ASN A 31 9.86 3.49 6.01
C ASN A 31 10.48 2.85 4.74
N ILE A 32 9.64 2.44 3.78
CA ILE A 32 10.08 1.90 2.48
C ILE A 32 10.81 2.98 1.68
N HIS A 33 10.19 4.16 1.54
CA HIS A 33 10.74 5.25 0.74
C HIS A 33 12.02 5.84 1.34
N ILE A 34 12.09 5.94 2.67
CA ILE A 34 13.32 6.32 3.38
C ILE A 34 14.42 5.29 3.10
N GLY A 35 14.12 3.99 3.19
CA GLY A 35 15.08 2.94 2.85
C GLY A 35 15.58 3.03 1.42
N ARG A 36 14.68 3.21 0.44
CA ARG A 36 15.05 3.40 -0.97
C ARG A 36 15.92 4.62 -1.19
N TYR A 37 15.55 5.75 -0.58
CA TYR A 37 16.33 6.99 -0.70
C TYR A 37 17.74 6.79 -0.16
N LEU A 38 17.88 6.27 1.07
CA LEU A 38 19.19 6.02 1.68
C LEU A 38 20.02 5.01 0.87
N LYS A 39 19.37 4.00 0.30
CA LYS A 39 20.04 3.02 -0.58
C LYS A 39 20.54 3.70 -1.86
N ALA A 40 19.70 4.49 -2.51
CA ALA A 40 20.03 5.19 -3.75
C ALA A 40 21.12 6.26 -3.58
N THR A 41 21.21 6.88 -2.40
CA THR A 41 22.24 7.87 -2.06
C THR A 41 23.50 7.26 -1.42
N ASN A 42 23.60 5.92 -1.35
CA ASN A 42 24.69 5.20 -0.66
C ASN A 42 24.88 5.58 0.82
N GLN A 43 23.78 5.93 1.50
CA GLN A 43 23.73 6.35 2.91
C GLN A 43 23.09 5.28 3.82
N LEU A 44 22.66 4.15 3.25
CA LEU A 44 22.06 3.06 4.00
C LEU A 44 23.14 2.22 4.71
N SER A 45 23.37 2.52 5.99
CA SER A 45 24.23 1.67 6.83
C SER A 45 23.54 0.35 7.17
N GLU A 46 24.32 -0.66 7.56
CA GLU A 46 23.80 -1.96 7.98
C GLU A 46 22.83 -1.85 9.16
N GLU A 47 23.15 -0.99 10.15
CA GLU A 47 22.29 -0.71 11.29
C GLU A 47 20.95 -0.11 10.88
N LEU A 48 20.96 0.87 9.98
CA LEU A 48 19.73 1.49 9.47
C LEU A 48 18.91 0.52 8.63
N ASN A 49 19.57 -0.30 7.80
CA ASN A 49 18.90 -1.34 7.03
C ASN A 49 18.19 -2.35 7.94
N LYS A 50 18.88 -2.83 8.99
CA LYS A 50 18.28 -3.73 9.98
C LYS A 50 17.08 -3.10 10.67
N LYS A 51 17.19 -1.83 11.10
CA LYS A 51 16.08 -1.09 11.70
C LYS A 51 14.88 -0.98 10.76
N ILE A 52 15.10 -0.67 9.48
CA ILE A 52 14.03 -0.60 8.48
C ILE A 52 13.37 -1.96 8.29
N ILE A 53 14.17 -3.03 8.14
CA ILE A 53 13.66 -4.40 8.03
C ILE A 53 12.80 -4.78 9.23
N ASP A 54 13.22 -4.46 10.45
CA ASP A 54 12.45 -4.74 11.67
C ASP A 54 11.11 -3.97 11.71
N LEU A 55 11.13 -2.69 11.35
CA LEU A 55 9.93 -1.85 11.26
C LEU A 55 8.95 -2.39 10.19
N LEU A 56 9.46 -2.79 9.03
CA LEU A 56 8.65 -3.34 7.94
C LEU A 56 8.10 -4.71 8.30
N ASN A 57 8.89 -5.62 8.89
CA ASN A 57 8.39 -6.92 9.33
C ASN A 57 7.28 -6.78 10.37
N ASN A 58 7.46 -5.90 11.37
CA ASN A 58 6.44 -5.65 12.38
C ASN A 58 5.17 -5.04 11.75
N GLY A 59 5.32 -4.05 10.88
CA GLY A 59 4.21 -3.42 10.19
C GLY A 59 3.45 -4.36 9.26
N TYR A 60 4.14 -5.25 8.55
CA TYR A 60 3.53 -6.26 7.70
C TYR A 60 2.66 -7.20 8.53
N GLN A 61 3.21 -7.80 9.60
CA GLN A 61 2.46 -8.70 10.49
C GLN A 61 1.26 -8.01 11.13
N ARG A 62 1.44 -6.76 11.57
CA ARG A 62 0.35 -5.96 12.10
C ARG A 62 -0.72 -5.71 11.06
N GLN A 63 -0.35 -5.33 9.84
CA GLN A 63 -1.31 -5.01 8.79
C GLN A 63 -2.16 -6.23 8.40
N LEU A 64 -1.60 -7.44 8.45
CA LEU A 64 -2.36 -8.67 8.23
C LEU A 64 -3.51 -8.88 9.23
N THR A 65 -3.43 -8.31 10.44
CA THR A 65 -4.54 -8.36 11.42
C THR A 65 -5.78 -7.57 10.98
N TYR A 66 -5.60 -6.65 10.03
CA TYR A 66 -6.67 -5.85 9.42
C TYR A 66 -7.18 -6.42 8.09
N LYS A 67 -6.66 -7.58 7.67
CA LYS A 67 -7.17 -8.32 6.52
C LYS A 67 -8.55 -8.91 6.85
N ARG A 68 -9.46 -8.82 5.88
CA ARG A 68 -10.81 -9.34 5.97
C ARG A 68 -10.97 -10.69 5.26
N TYR A 69 -12.10 -11.35 5.52
CA TYR A 69 -12.46 -12.61 4.86
C TYR A 69 -12.68 -12.47 3.35
N ASP A 70 -13.10 -11.28 2.89
CA ASP A 70 -13.23 -10.93 1.47
C ASP A 70 -11.88 -10.69 0.77
N ASN A 71 -10.76 -10.88 1.49
CA ASN A 71 -9.38 -10.63 1.07
C ASN A 71 -8.96 -9.16 0.92
N GLY A 72 -9.84 -8.22 1.25
CA GLY A 72 -9.49 -6.81 1.34
C GLY A 72 -9.00 -6.42 2.72
N PHE A 73 -8.81 -5.12 2.90
CA PHE A 73 -8.38 -4.52 4.17
C PHE A 73 -9.35 -3.43 4.60
N SER A 74 -9.53 -3.30 5.91
CA SER A 74 -10.28 -2.20 6.51
C SER A 74 -9.57 -1.69 7.77
N ALA A 75 -10.03 -0.58 8.36
CA ALA A 75 -9.36 0.00 9.52
C ALA A 75 -9.39 -0.93 10.75
N PHE A 76 -10.42 -1.77 10.88
CA PHE A 76 -10.60 -2.70 12.00
C PHE A 76 -10.79 -4.16 11.55
N GLY A 77 -10.38 -4.52 10.33
CA GLY A 77 -10.50 -5.88 9.80
C GLY A 77 -11.92 -6.41 9.82
N ASN A 78 -12.13 -7.61 10.38
CA ASN A 78 -13.43 -8.26 10.38
C ASN A 78 -14.48 -7.61 11.30
N TYR A 79 -14.11 -6.59 12.10
CA TYR A 79 -15.09 -5.78 12.84
C TYR A 79 -15.86 -4.80 11.96
N ASP A 80 -15.30 -4.41 10.81
CA ASP A 80 -16.01 -3.58 9.84
C ASP A 80 -17.00 -4.41 9.01
N ILE A 81 -17.91 -3.75 8.28
CA ILE A 81 -18.90 -4.44 7.43
C ILE A 81 -18.33 -4.73 6.04
N SER A 82 -17.37 -3.91 5.55
CA SER A 82 -16.78 -4.03 4.22
C SER A 82 -15.32 -3.57 4.21
N SER A 83 -14.51 -4.16 3.31
CA SER A 83 -13.17 -3.68 2.99
C SER A 83 -13.20 -2.31 2.32
N SER A 84 -12.25 -1.45 2.66
CA SER A 84 -12.06 -0.16 1.97
C SER A 84 -11.29 -0.38 0.67
N THR A 85 -11.80 0.18 -0.43
CA THR A 85 -11.15 0.14 -1.74
C THR A 85 -9.82 0.88 -1.69
N TRP A 86 -9.80 2.09 -1.13
CA TRP A 86 -8.58 2.87 -0.99
C TRP A 86 -7.55 2.16 -0.10
N LEU A 87 -7.95 1.66 1.07
CA LEU A 87 -7.02 1.02 1.98
C LEU A 87 -6.45 -0.26 1.36
N THR A 88 -7.30 -1.05 0.69
CA THR A 88 -6.86 -2.26 0.00
C THR A 88 -5.86 -1.93 -1.11
N ALA A 89 -6.11 -0.89 -1.92
CA ALA A 89 -5.17 -0.43 -2.95
C ALA A 89 -3.84 0.08 -2.37
N LEU A 90 -3.90 0.80 -1.24
CA LEU A 90 -2.70 1.24 -0.54
C LEU A 90 -1.91 0.03 0.01
N VAL A 91 -2.58 -0.99 0.55
CA VAL A 91 -1.90 -2.22 1.00
C VAL A 91 -1.23 -2.92 -0.17
N VAL A 92 -1.92 -3.12 -1.29
CA VAL A 92 -1.35 -3.76 -2.49
C VAL A 92 -0.09 -3.02 -2.93
N THR A 93 -0.15 -1.70 -3.02
CA THR A 93 1.00 -0.87 -3.40
C THR A 93 2.15 -1.01 -2.40
N SER A 94 1.91 -0.74 -1.11
CA SER A 94 2.96 -0.75 -0.09
C SER A 94 3.56 -2.14 0.12
N PHE A 95 2.78 -3.22 -0.03
CA PHE A 95 3.26 -4.59 0.11
C PHE A 95 4.10 -5.02 -1.09
N ALA A 96 3.68 -4.69 -2.32
CA ALA A 96 4.50 -4.91 -3.51
C ALA A 96 5.84 -4.19 -3.39
N GLU A 97 5.81 -2.95 -2.89
CA GLU A 97 7.00 -2.14 -2.69
C GLU A 97 7.92 -2.64 -1.57
N ALA A 98 7.35 -3.17 -0.48
CA ALA A 98 8.12 -3.67 0.66
C ALA A 98 8.93 -4.95 0.33
N GLN A 99 8.60 -5.66 -0.76
CA GLN A 99 9.35 -6.84 -1.22
C GLN A 99 10.82 -6.56 -1.55
N GLU A 100 11.19 -5.29 -1.73
CA GLU A 100 12.59 -4.89 -1.89
C GLU A 100 13.42 -5.10 -0.60
N PHE A 101 12.78 -5.09 0.58
CA PHE A 101 13.45 -5.13 1.88
C PHE A 101 13.09 -6.37 2.71
N ILE A 102 11.85 -6.86 2.61
CA ILE A 102 11.32 -7.95 3.42
C ILE A 102 10.59 -8.99 2.59
N PHE A 103 10.41 -10.19 3.15
CA PHE A 103 9.52 -11.18 2.55
C PHE A 103 8.06 -10.76 2.73
N VAL A 104 7.31 -10.70 1.63
CA VAL A 104 5.86 -10.49 1.61
C VAL A 104 5.23 -11.59 0.78
N ASP A 105 4.21 -12.24 1.33
CA ASP A 105 3.50 -13.30 0.65
C ASP A 105 2.74 -12.74 -0.57
N LYS A 106 3.11 -13.20 -1.76
CA LYS A 106 2.50 -12.78 -3.02
C LYS A 106 1.02 -13.11 -3.08
N GLU A 107 0.57 -14.20 -2.45
CA GLU A 107 -0.83 -14.59 -2.46
C GLU A 107 -1.73 -13.54 -1.79
N ILE A 108 -1.23 -12.85 -0.75
CA ILE A 108 -1.93 -11.75 -0.10
C ILE A 108 -2.14 -10.58 -1.06
N ILE A 109 -1.10 -10.21 -1.81
CA ILE A 109 -1.17 -9.11 -2.79
C ILE A 109 -2.13 -9.47 -3.93
N LEU A 110 -2.03 -10.70 -4.45
CA LEU A 110 -2.87 -11.18 -5.55
C LEU A 110 -4.35 -11.21 -5.16
N LYS A 111 -4.69 -11.80 -4.01
CA LYS A 111 -6.10 -11.87 -3.56
C LYS A 111 -6.71 -10.49 -3.28
N ALA A 112 -5.93 -9.58 -2.70
CA ALA A 112 -6.36 -8.21 -2.50
C ALA A 112 -6.57 -7.47 -3.84
N SER A 113 -5.71 -7.72 -4.83
CA SER A 113 -5.83 -7.16 -6.18
C SER A 113 -7.07 -7.70 -6.91
N MET A 114 -7.36 -9.00 -6.78
CA MET A 114 -8.57 -9.61 -7.34
C MET A 114 -9.84 -8.99 -6.75
N LEU A 115 -9.88 -8.76 -5.43
CA LEU A 115 -11.02 -8.06 -4.81
C LEU A 115 -11.22 -6.66 -5.40
N LEU A 116 -10.13 -5.93 -5.67
CA LEU A 116 -10.23 -4.61 -6.30
C LEU A 116 -10.86 -4.76 -7.69
N ILE A 117 -10.34 -5.66 -8.53
CA ILE A 117 -10.86 -5.92 -9.88
C ILE A 117 -12.35 -6.30 -9.86
N ASP A 118 -12.76 -7.17 -8.93
CA ASP A 118 -14.16 -7.59 -8.78
C ASP A 118 -15.12 -6.42 -8.42
N ARG A 119 -14.57 -5.30 -7.93
CA ARG A 119 -15.30 -4.08 -7.57
C ARG A 119 -15.24 -2.99 -8.65
N GLN A 120 -14.65 -3.29 -9.81
CA GLN A 120 -14.60 -2.37 -10.94
C GLN A 120 -16.01 -2.18 -11.52
N ASN A 121 -16.42 -0.92 -11.71
CA ASN A 121 -17.66 -0.60 -12.40
C ASN A 121 -17.55 -0.92 -13.89
N ILE A 122 -18.69 -1.01 -14.58
CA ILE A 122 -18.74 -1.27 -16.04
C ILE A 122 -17.96 -0.21 -16.82
N ASP A 123 -18.00 1.04 -16.37
CA ASP A 123 -17.30 2.17 -16.97
C ASP A 123 -15.80 2.21 -16.66
N GLY A 124 -15.28 1.28 -15.86
CA GLY A 124 -13.86 1.19 -15.47
C GLY A 124 -13.50 1.93 -14.17
N SER A 125 -14.43 2.69 -13.58
CA SER A 125 -14.22 3.42 -12.34
C SER A 125 -14.30 2.54 -11.09
N PHE A 126 -13.83 3.06 -9.95
CA PHE A 126 -13.95 2.41 -8.65
C PHE A 126 -14.69 3.29 -7.64
N ASN A 127 -15.53 2.64 -6.83
CA ASN A 127 -16.20 3.25 -5.68
C ASN A 127 -15.51 2.85 -4.36
N GLU A 128 -15.63 3.71 -3.35
CA GLU A 128 -15.26 3.37 -1.98
C GLU A 128 -16.42 2.63 -1.28
N PHE A 129 -16.17 1.42 -0.79
CA PHE A 129 -17.16 0.54 -0.15
C PHE A 129 -16.96 0.42 1.36
N GLY A 130 -15.78 0.77 1.87
CA GLY A 130 -15.45 0.71 3.29
C GLY A 130 -15.61 2.06 3.98
N LYS A 131 -15.63 2.03 5.32
CA LYS A 131 -15.53 3.25 6.11
C LYS A 131 -14.08 3.65 6.22
N VAL A 132 -13.82 4.92 5.96
CA VAL A 132 -12.51 5.51 6.18
C VAL A 132 -12.58 6.43 7.37
N LEU A 133 -11.70 6.23 8.34
CA LEU A 133 -11.77 6.93 9.61
C LEU A 133 -11.17 8.33 9.53
N ASP A 134 -10.07 8.51 8.80
CA ASP A 134 -9.40 9.81 8.67
C ASP A 134 -9.32 10.26 7.20
N ARG A 135 -10.15 11.24 6.84
CA ARG A 135 -10.17 11.83 5.50
C ARG A 135 -8.93 12.67 5.20
N ASN A 136 -8.20 13.14 6.21
CA ASN A 136 -6.97 13.93 6.01
C ASN A 136 -5.81 13.04 5.53
N ILE A 137 -5.81 11.78 5.95
CA ILE A 137 -4.86 10.76 5.51
C ILE A 137 -5.13 10.32 4.06
N GLN A 138 -6.39 10.42 3.64
CA GLN A 138 -6.89 9.80 2.42
C GLN A 138 -6.83 10.71 1.18
N GLY A 139 -6.86 12.03 1.35
CA GLY A 139 -7.03 12.96 0.24
C GLY A 139 -8.42 12.81 -0.40
N THR A 140 -8.48 12.49 -1.70
CA THR A 140 -9.75 12.34 -2.43
C THR A 140 -10.23 10.88 -2.42
N THR A 141 -11.40 10.64 -1.83
CA THR A 141 -11.93 9.30 -1.52
C THR A 141 -12.88 8.74 -2.58
N ALA A 142 -12.96 9.40 -3.73
CA ALA A 142 -13.97 9.11 -4.74
C ALA A 142 -13.55 9.61 -6.13
N GLY A 143 -14.20 9.08 -7.15
CA GLY A 143 -14.04 9.54 -8.53
C GLY A 143 -12.69 9.19 -9.14
N PRO A 144 -12.20 10.02 -10.09
CA PRO A 144 -11.01 9.69 -10.89
C PRO A 144 -9.73 9.48 -10.07
N ALA A 145 -9.56 10.19 -8.96
CA ALA A 145 -8.38 10.05 -8.10
C ALA A 145 -8.27 8.65 -7.48
N LEU A 146 -9.38 8.11 -6.94
CA LEU A 146 -9.43 6.75 -6.42
C LEU A 146 -9.17 5.74 -7.54
N THR A 147 -9.75 5.96 -8.71
CA THR A 147 -9.60 5.07 -9.86
C THR A 147 -8.14 5.02 -10.36
N ALA A 148 -7.48 6.17 -10.47
CA ALA A 148 -6.07 6.26 -10.81
C ALA A 148 -5.18 5.60 -9.75
N PHE A 149 -5.53 5.75 -8.47
CA PHE A 149 -4.78 5.11 -7.39
C PHE A 149 -4.89 3.58 -7.42
N VAL A 150 -6.10 3.05 -7.65
CA VAL A 150 -6.32 1.60 -7.84
C VAL A 150 -5.54 1.10 -9.07
N LEU A 151 -5.51 1.86 -10.17
CA LEU A 151 -4.71 1.51 -11.35
C LEU A 151 -3.22 1.35 -11.00
N VAL A 152 -2.64 2.31 -10.29
CA VAL A 152 -1.23 2.24 -9.86
C VAL A 152 -0.99 1.00 -9.00
N ALA A 153 -1.89 0.70 -8.06
CA ALA A 153 -1.79 -0.49 -7.22
C ALA A 153 -1.80 -1.78 -8.06
N LEU A 154 -2.72 -1.90 -9.02
CA LEU A 154 -2.82 -3.06 -9.91
C LEU A 154 -1.60 -3.20 -10.83
N LEU A 155 -1.04 -2.09 -11.31
CA LEU A 155 0.21 -2.10 -12.09
C LEU A 155 1.38 -2.62 -11.25
N LYS A 156 1.48 -2.23 -9.98
CA LYS A 156 2.48 -2.77 -9.06
C LYS A 156 2.28 -4.26 -8.78
N ALA A 157 1.04 -4.71 -8.62
CA ALA A 157 0.74 -6.13 -8.46
C ALA A 157 1.06 -6.95 -9.72
N LYS A 158 0.86 -6.38 -10.91
CA LYS A 158 1.16 -7.02 -12.20
C LYS A 158 2.63 -7.39 -12.35
N GLU A 159 3.56 -6.59 -11.82
CA GLU A 159 4.99 -6.92 -11.81
C GLU A 159 5.30 -8.20 -11.00
N LEU A 160 4.36 -8.68 -10.19
CA LEU A 160 4.52 -9.81 -9.27
C LEU A 160 3.79 -11.09 -9.72
N ALA A 161 2.89 -10.99 -10.70
CA ALA A 161 1.93 -12.02 -11.09
C ALA A 161 2.17 -12.55 -12.50
N ASP A 162 2.06 -13.87 -12.70
CA ASP A 162 1.94 -14.46 -14.04
C ASP A 162 0.49 -14.37 -14.54
N VAL A 163 0.29 -13.57 -15.59
CA VAL A 163 -0.84 -13.53 -16.56
C VAL A 163 -2.25 -13.15 -16.06
N GLN A 164 -2.68 -13.43 -14.84
CA GLN A 164 -4.12 -13.34 -14.47
C GLN A 164 -4.64 -11.93 -14.12
N VAL A 165 -3.76 -10.97 -13.79
CA VAL A 165 -4.11 -9.55 -13.50
C VAL A 165 -4.28 -8.74 -14.81
N LEU A 166 -3.95 -9.31 -15.97
CA LEU A 166 -3.77 -8.57 -17.23
C LEU A 166 -5.06 -8.13 -17.93
N PHE A 167 -6.20 -8.76 -17.66
CA PHE A 167 -7.39 -8.56 -18.50
C PHE A 167 -8.23 -7.32 -18.17
N ASP A 168 -8.03 -6.67 -17.01
CA ASP A 168 -8.92 -5.61 -16.53
C ASP A 168 -8.33 -4.20 -16.43
N ILE A 169 -7.03 -4.04 -16.73
CA ILE A 169 -6.35 -2.73 -16.73
C ILE A 169 -6.89 -1.83 -17.85
N ASN A 170 -7.19 -2.39 -19.03
CA ASN A 170 -7.62 -1.62 -20.20
C ASN A 170 -8.90 -0.80 -19.94
N ARG A 171 -9.83 -1.32 -19.15
CA ARG A 171 -11.08 -0.59 -18.83
C ARG A 171 -10.82 0.62 -17.92
N ILE A 172 -9.85 0.52 -17.02
CA ILE A 172 -9.45 1.62 -16.15
C ILE A 172 -8.76 2.73 -16.95
N GLU A 173 -7.89 2.34 -17.89
CA GLU A 173 -7.20 3.28 -18.77
C GLU A 173 -8.19 4.05 -19.65
N VAL A 174 -9.19 3.38 -20.23
CA VAL A 174 -10.25 4.04 -21.01
C VAL A 174 -11.01 5.07 -20.16
N PHE A 175 -11.38 4.73 -18.92
CA PHE A 175 -12.07 5.68 -18.02
C PHE A 175 -11.25 6.93 -17.70
N LEU A 176 -9.93 6.78 -17.49
CA LEU A 176 -9.08 7.89 -17.05
C LEU A 176 -8.63 8.81 -18.18
N PHE A 177 -8.59 8.31 -19.42
CA PHE A 177 -7.97 9.00 -20.55
C PHE A 177 -8.93 9.33 -21.70
N CYS A 178 -10.23 9.04 -21.57
CA CYS A 178 -11.30 9.45 -22.51
C CYS A 178 -12.33 10.35 -21.82
#